data_AF-A0A7K2Z837-F1
#
_entry.id   AF-A0A7K2Z837-F1
#
_cell.length_a   1.000
_cell.length_b   1.000
_cell.length_c   1.000
_cell.angle_alpha   90.00
_cell.angle_beta   90.00
_cell.angle_gamma   90.00
#
_symmetry.space_group_name_H-M   'P 1'
#
loop_
_entity.id
_entity.type
_entity.pdbx_description
1 polymer ?
#
loop_
_entity_poly.entity_id
_entity_poly.type
_entity_poly.pdbx_seq_one_letter_code
_entity_poly.pdbx_strand_id
1 'polypeptide(L)'
;VRPPRWAAEEGDGSWPTGGRANVDVPGSGAFALIPGTTVDNVPRALTSTPVGRIVAEADRPGSVVIVLAPPVLSYADAVALVDRVEGVMIVCDPRAVHRSDLERIREIIGASGGSVLGALLHPGRRRLTRSERHPKSARRRTGGGGGPAPAAEPDAPEITGDPTETLGLRSLTLPAARR
;
A
#
# COMPACT_ATOMS: atom_id res chain seq x y z
N VAL A 1 -12.05 -11.91 -14.03
CA VAL A 1 -11.48 -10.65 -14.57
C VAL A 1 -10.07 -10.94 -15.07
N ARG A 2 -9.74 -10.56 -16.31
CA ARG A 2 -8.42 -10.79 -16.91
C ARG A 2 -7.43 -9.78 -16.30
N PRO A 3 -6.25 -10.19 -15.80
CA PRO A 3 -5.29 -9.27 -15.23
C PRO A 3 -4.87 -8.20 -16.27
N PRO A 4 -4.54 -6.97 -15.84
CA PRO A 4 -4.05 -5.95 -16.76
C PRO A 4 -2.82 -6.46 -17.50
N ARG A 5 -2.63 -6.05 -18.76
CA ARG A 5 -1.63 -6.65 -19.68
C ARG A 5 -0.20 -6.69 -19.12
N TRP A 6 0.19 -5.75 -18.25
CA TRP A 6 1.49 -5.76 -17.57
C TRP A 6 1.65 -6.85 -16.50
N ALA A 7 0.55 -7.37 -15.96
CA ALA A 7 0.51 -8.52 -15.05
C ALA A 7 0.21 -9.84 -15.80
N ALA A 8 -0.04 -9.78 -17.11
CA ALA A 8 -0.38 -10.93 -17.95
C ALA A 8 0.77 -11.37 -18.87
N GLU A 9 1.78 -10.53 -19.08
CA GLU A 9 3.05 -11.02 -19.64
C GLU A 9 3.71 -11.91 -18.58
N GLU A 10 4.19 -13.07 -19.01
CA GLU A 10 4.91 -14.09 -18.21
C GLU A 10 6.27 -13.55 -17.69
N GLY A 11 6.25 -12.41 -17.00
CA GLY A 11 7.25 -12.03 -16.01
C GLY A 11 6.80 -12.55 -14.65
N ASP A 12 7.75 -12.95 -13.81
CA ASP A 12 7.62 -13.55 -12.46
C ASP A 12 6.88 -12.68 -11.41
N GLY A 13 5.93 -11.84 -11.80
CA GLY A 13 5.45 -10.72 -10.98
C GLY A 13 6.59 -9.77 -10.61
N SER A 14 7.67 -9.76 -11.39
CA SER A 14 8.83 -8.91 -11.17
C SER A 14 8.46 -7.46 -11.49
N TRP A 15 8.93 -6.55 -10.64
CA TRP A 15 8.78 -5.12 -10.86
C TRP A 15 9.32 -4.76 -12.26
N PRO A 16 8.59 -3.97 -13.09
CA PRO A 16 9.06 -3.64 -14.42
C PRO A 16 10.43 -3.00 -14.33
N THR A 17 11.41 -3.47 -15.09
CA THR A 17 12.76 -2.91 -15.10
C THR A 17 13.02 -2.20 -16.43
N GLY A 18 13.68 -1.04 -16.37
CA GLY A 18 14.35 -0.42 -17.51
C GLY A 18 13.51 0.45 -18.46
N GLY A 19 12.17 0.38 -18.47
CA GLY A 19 11.34 1.13 -19.43
C GLY A 19 10.12 1.82 -18.81
N ARG A 20 9.83 3.05 -19.26
CA ARG A 20 8.54 3.72 -18.94
C ARG A 20 7.41 2.92 -19.58
N ALA A 21 6.34 2.68 -18.82
CA ALA A 21 5.18 1.93 -19.30
C ALA A 21 3.90 2.76 -19.12
N ASN A 22 2.98 2.68 -20.09
CA ASN A 22 1.65 3.28 -19.94
C ASN A 22 0.70 2.23 -19.36
N VAL A 23 0.05 2.56 -18.26
CA VAL A 23 -0.89 1.69 -17.55
C VAL A 23 -2.27 2.29 -17.69
N ASP A 24 -3.19 1.55 -18.31
CA ASP A 24 -4.61 1.88 -18.34
C ASP A 24 -5.34 1.12 -17.22
N VAL A 25 -6.09 1.85 -16.40
CA VAL A 25 -6.89 1.33 -15.29
C VAL A 25 -8.36 1.54 -15.65
N PRO A 26 -9.07 0.48 -16.08
CA PRO A 26 -10.47 0.57 -16.45
C PRO A 26 -11.30 1.22 -15.33
N GLY A 27 -12.01 2.30 -15.66
CA GLY A 27 -12.83 3.06 -14.70
C GLY A 27 -12.09 4.09 -13.86
N SER A 28 -10.75 4.12 -13.88
CA SER A 28 -9.92 5.03 -13.05
C SER A 28 -8.91 5.86 -13.86
N GLY A 29 -8.81 5.66 -15.17
CA GLY A 29 -7.95 6.43 -16.08
C GLY A 29 -6.62 5.75 -16.38
N ALA A 30 -5.67 6.51 -16.94
CA ALA A 30 -4.37 5.99 -17.34
C ALA A 30 -3.22 6.80 -16.72
N PHE A 31 -2.09 6.14 -16.46
CA PHE A 31 -0.88 6.78 -15.94
C PHE A 31 0.39 6.21 -16.58
N ALA A 32 1.46 7.00 -16.55
CA ALA A 32 2.79 6.54 -16.94
C ALA A 32 3.55 6.04 -15.71
N LEU A 33 3.92 4.77 -15.71
CA LEU A 33 4.79 4.16 -14.71
C LEU A 33 6.25 4.34 -15.11
N ILE A 34 7.03 4.97 -14.23
CA ILE A 34 8.48 5.08 -14.37
C ILE A 34 9.10 4.14 -13.33
N PRO A 35 9.59 2.96 -13.73
CA PRO A 35 10.21 2.06 -12.77
C PRO A 35 11.56 2.61 -12.29
N GLY A 36 11.84 2.39 -11.01
CA GLY A 36 13.18 2.57 -10.48
C GLY A 36 14.17 1.56 -11.06
N THR A 37 15.46 1.88 -10.93
CA THR A 37 16.57 0.98 -11.25
C THR A 37 17.33 0.65 -9.98
N THR A 38 17.93 -0.54 -9.91
CA THR A 38 18.86 -0.88 -8.83
C THR A 38 20.09 0.01 -8.91
N VAL A 39 20.49 0.56 -7.76
CA VAL A 39 21.63 1.48 -7.64
C VAL A 39 22.38 1.17 -6.35
N ASP A 40 23.69 1.40 -6.35
CA ASP A 40 24.53 1.13 -5.18
C ASP A 40 24.35 2.17 -4.07
N ASN A 41 23.94 3.40 -4.43
CA ASN A 41 23.73 4.50 -3.49
C ASN A 41 22.37 5.16 -3.73
N VAL A 42 21.36 4.66 -3.03
CA VAL A 42 19.98 5.10 -3.16
C VAL A 42 19.79 6.58 -2.79
N PRO A 43 20.30 7.10 -1.66
CA PRO A 43 20.16 8.53 -1.33
C PRO A 43 20.72 9.46 -2.43
N ARG A 44 21.87 9.12 -3.01
CA ARG A 44 22.46 9.88 -4.12
C ARG A 44 21.62 9.79 -5.40
N ALA A 45 21.05 8.61 -5.68
CA ALA A 45 20.19 8.43 -6.84
C ALA A 45 18.87 9.22 -6.71
N LEU A 46 18.24 9.21 -5.54
CA LEU A 46 17.02 9.99 -5.26
C LEU A 46 17.26 11.50 -5.37
N THR A 47 18.46 11.96 -5.00
CA THR A 47 18.84 13.37 -5.12
C THR A 47 19.33 13.79 -6.50
N SER A 48 19.44 12.85 -7.45
CA SER A 48 20.00 13.10 -8.78
C SER A 48 19.13 13.98 -9.68
N THR A 49 19.76 14.61 -10.68
CA THR A 49 19.07 15.47 -11.68
C THR A 49 17.95 14.75 -12.44
N PRO A 50 18.10 13.49 -12.89
CA PRO A 50 17.01 12.76 -13.54
C PRO A 50 15.75 12.63 -12.67
N VAL A 51 15.90 12.30 -11.39
CA VAL A 51 14.78 12.21 -10.45
C VAL A 51 14.15 13.59 -10.24
N GLY A 52 14.97 14.63 -10.06
CA GLY A 52 14.46 16.00 -9.95
C GLY A 52 13.62 16.44 -11.15
N ARG A 53 14.00 16.07 -12.37
CA ARG A 53 13.21 16.34 -13.59
C ARG A 53 11.88 15.59 -13.62
N ILE A 54 11.82 14.38 -13.06
CA ILE A 54 10.58 13.61 -12.96
C ILE A 54 9.66 14.25 -11.92
N VAL A 55 10.19 14.68 -10.78
CA VAL A 55 9.35 15.30 -9.73
C VAL A 55 8.84 16.68 -10.15
N ALA A 56 9.66 17.48 -10.83
CA ALA A 56 9.26 18.80 -11.37
C ALA A 56 8.13 18.73 -12.41
N GLU A 57 7.80 17.52 -12.90
CA GLU A 57 6.63 17.30 -13.74
C GLU A 57 5.32 17.66 -13.02
N ALA A 58 5.29 17.54 -11.70
CA ALA A 58 4.13 17.91 -10.88
C ALA A 58 3.79 19.40 -10.96
N ASP A 59 4.74 20.27 -11.35
CA ASP A 59 4.51 21.70 -11.50
C ASP A 59 3.69 22.05 -12.76
N ARG A 60 3.53 21.09 -13.69
CA ARG A 60 2.73 21.31 -14.90
C ARG A 60 1.23 21.30 -14.56
N PRO A 61 0.45 22.27 -15.06
CA PRO A 61 -0.99 22.30 -14.82
C PRO A 61 -1.67 20.99 -15.27
N GLY A 62 -2.42 20.37 -14.36
CA GLY A 62 -3.12 19.11 -14.62
C GLY A 62 -2.26 17.85 -14.55
N SER A 63 -0.99 17.95 -14.16
CA SER A 63 -0.11 16.81 -13.91
C SER A 63 -0.11 16.44 -12.42
N VAL A 64 -0.02 15.14 -12.14
CA VAL A 64 0.20 14.60 -10.78
C VAL A 64 1.31 13.57 -10.86
N VAL A 65 2.31 13.69 -9.99
CA VAL A 65 3.39 12.72 -9.84
C VAL A 65 3.23 12.02 -8.50
N ILE A 66 3.07 10.70 -8.54
CA ILE A 66 3.03 9.86 -7.34
C ILE A 66 4.35 9.11 -7.25
N VAL A 67 5.08 9.32 -6.15
CA VAL A 67 6.32 8.58 -5.87
C VAL A 67 6.03 7.48 -4.87
N LEU A 68 6.26 6.24 -5.27
CA LEU A 68 6.19 5.09 -4.36
C LEU A 68 7.54 4.91 -3.68
N ALA A 69 7.56 4.94 -2.36
CA ALA A 69 8.76 4.71 -1.55
C ALA A 69 8.59 3.47 -0.65
N PRO A 70 9.70 2.80 -0.28
CA PRO A 70 9.70 1.76 0.74
C PRO A 70 9.17 2.25 2.11
N PRO A 71 8.81 1.34 3.04
CA PRO A 71 8.27 1.71 4.35
C PRO A 71 9.21 2.61 5.18
N VAL A 72 8.70 3.75 5.63
CA VAL A 72 9.45 4.83 6.33
C VAL A 72 10.19 4.35 7.59
N LEU A 73 9.59 3.44 8.36
CA LEU A 73 10.20 2.94 9.59
C LEU A 73 11.35 1.96 9.34
N SER A 74 11.48 1.45 8.12
CA SER A 74 12.55 0.53 7.72
C SER A 74 13.59 1.18 6.81
N TYR A 75 13.19 2.22 6.07
CA TYR A 75 14.00 2.85 5.02
C TYR A 75 13.83 4.36 5.03
N ALA A 76 14.93 5.09 4.81
CA ALA A 76 14.95 6.56 4.80
C ALA A 76 14.60 7.17 3.44
N ASP A 77 14.32 6.36 2.43
CA ASP A 77 14.09 6.74 1.04
C ASP A 77 12.96 7.77 0.90
N ALA A 78 11.83 7.53 1.57
CA ALA A 78 10.70 8.45 1.56
C ALA A 78 11.07 9.80 2.19
N VAL A 79 11.84 9.76 3.29
CA VAL A 79 12.30 10.95 4.01
C VAL A 79 13.20 11.81 3.12
N ALA A 80 14.06 11.19 2.31
CA ALA A 80 14.93 11.88 1.37
C ALA A 80 14.19 12.58 0.21
N LEU A 81 12.88 12.35 0.06
CA LEU A 81 12.04 12.96 -0.98
C LEU A 81 11.05 13.98 -0.42
N VAL A 82 10.94 14.11 0.91
CA VAL A 82 9.94 14.94 1.58
C VAL A 82 10.01 16.41 1.16
N ASP A 83 11.23 16.94 0.98
CA ASP A 83 11.49 18.33 0.58
C ASP A 83 11.11 18.64 -0.88
N ARG A 84 10.73 17.61 -1.65
CA ARG A 84 10.42 17.71 -3.09
C ARG A 84 8.97 17.36 -3.42
N VAL A 85 8.18 16.95 -2.43
CA VAL A 85 6.77 16.57 -2.63
C VAL A 85 5.87 17.49 -1.83
N GLU A 86 4.66 17.75 -2.35
CA GLU A 86 3.69 18.62 -1.67
C GLU A 86 3.11 17.97 -0.40
N GLY A 87 3.05 16.63 -0.36
CA GLY A 87 2.57 15.91 0.80
C GLY A 87 2.74 14.39 0.70
N VAL A 88 2.53 13.73 1.83
CA VAL A 88 2.74 12.29 2.01
C VAL A 88 1.42 11.62 2.36
N MET A 89 1.04 10.59 1.61
CA MET A 89 -0.06 9.67 1.93
C MET A 89 0.53 8.36 2.47
N ILE A 90 0.11 7.94 3.66
CA ILE A 90 0.60 6.69 4.27
C ILE A 90 -0.32 5.54 3.88
N VAL A 91 0.21 4.48 3.27
CA VAL A 91 -0.55 3.24 3.04
C VAL A 91 -0.18 2.22 4.10
N CYS A 92 -1.16 1.71 4.84
CA CYS A 92 -0.91 0.73 5.90
C CYS A 92 -1.97 -0.37 5.98
N ASP A 93 -1.55 -1.55 6.43
CA ASP A 93 -2.47 -2.62 6.82
C ASP A 93 -2.89 -2.38 8.29
N PRO A 94 -4.19 -2.15 8.56
CA PRO A 94 -4.67 -1.91 9.93
C PRO A 94 -4.47 -3.10 10.87
N ARG A 95 -4.11 -4.29 10.36
CA ARG A 95 -3.79 -5.48 11.16
C ARG A 95 -2.31 -5.63 11.47
N ALA A 96 -1.43 -4.92 10.76
CA ALA A 96 0.02 -5.05 10.88
C ALA A 96 0.71 -3.78 11.39
N VAL A 97 0.06 -2.62 11.27
CA VAL A 97 0.61 -1.32 11.68
C VAL A 97 -0.13 -0.79 12.89
N HIS A 98 0.59 -0.47 13.96
CA HIS A 98 0.01 0.10 15.16
C HIS A 98 -0.14 1.61 15.07
N ARG A 99 -1.01 2.18 15.91
CA ARG A 99 -1.19 3.64 16.00
C ARG A 99 0.12 4.38 16.33
N SER A 100 0.94 3.83 17.23
CA SER A 100 2.24 4.38 17.59
C SER A 100 3.20 4.47 16.40
N ASP A 101 3.11 3.54 15.44
CA ASP A 101 3.93 3.56 14.24
C ASP A 101 3.54 4.72 13.34
N LEU A 102 2.22 4.98 13.18
CA LEU A 102 1.71 6.11 12.41
C LEU A 102 2.05 7.45 13.07
N GLU A 103 1.99 7.54 14.40
CA GLU A 103 2.41 8.73 15.17
C GLU A 103 3.89 9.00 14.96
N ARG A 104 4.74 7.96 15.03
CA ARG A 104 6.17 8.07 14.76
C ARG A 104 6.47 8.47 13.31
N ILE A 105 5.76 7.93 12.34
CA ILE A 105 5.92 8.34 10.93
C ILE A 105 5.56 9.81 10.78
N ARG A 106 4.46 10.27 11.39
CA ARG A 106 4.07 11.69 11.36
C ARG A 106 5.16 12.59 11.95
N GLU A 107 5.78 12.19 13.06
CA GLU A 107 6.90 12.92 13.66
C GLU A 107 8.11 12.99 12.72
N ILE A 108 8.51 11.85 12.13
CA ILE A 108 9.65 11.79 11.19
C ILE A 108 9.42 12.69 9.97
N ILE A 109 8.25 12.59 9.34
CA ILE A 109 7.90 13.39 8.16
C ILE A 109 7.82 14.88 8.53
N GLY A 110 7.19 15.22 9.66
CA GLY A 110 7.10 16.60 10.13
C GLY A 110 8.47 17.20 10.47
N ALA A 111 9.35 16.44 11.11
CA ALA A 111 10.74 16.85 11.38
C ALA A 111 11.55 17.08 10.10
N SER A 112 11.15 16.46 8.99
CA SER A 112 11.77 16.61 7.67
C SER A 112 11.15 17.73 6.83
N GLY A 113 10.22 18.51 7.40
CA GLY A 113 9.54 19.62 6.72
C GLY A 113 8.32 19.21 5.89
N GLY A 114 7.91 17.95 5.96
CA GLY A 114 6.79 17.41 5.18
C GLY A 114 5.44 17.50 5.88
N SER A 115 4.38 17.36 5.09
CA SER A 115 3.01 17.23 5.60
C SER A 115 2.43 15.86 5.27
N VAL A 116 1.83 15.20 6.26
CA VAL A 116 1.05 13.98 6.05
C VAL A 116 -0.38 14.38 5.69
N LEU A 117 -0.80 14.07 4.47
CA LEU A 117 -2.14 14.36 3.94
C LEU A 117 -3.20 13.43 4.57
N GLY A 118 -2.81 12.21 4.91
CA GLY A 118 -3.69 11.21 5.49
C GLY A 118 -3.10 9.81 5.45
N ALA A 119 -3.94 8.82 5.76
CA ALA A 119 -3.60 7.42 5.66
C ALA A 119 -4.68 6.63 4.89
N LEU A 120 -4.23 5.72 4.04
CA LEU A 120 -5.05 4.76 3.30
C LEU A 120 -4.90 3.38 3.95
N LEU A 121 -6.00 2.85 4.47
CA LEU A 121 -6.04 1.51 5.02
C LEU A 121 -6.18 0.50 3.87
N HIS A 122 -5.13 -0.29 3.66
CA HIS A 122 -5.11 -1.35 2.67
C HIS A 122 -4.85 -2.69 3.39
N PRO A 123 -5.89 -3.52 3.64
CA PRO A 123 -5.67 -4.86 4.15
C PRO A 123 -4.85 -5.60 3.10
N GLY A 124 -3.61 -5.96 3.42
CA GLY A 124 -2.71 -6.55 2.44
C GLY A 124 -3.40 -7.72 1.74
N ARG A 125 -3.26 -7.83 0.42
CA ARG A 125 -3.72 -9.04 -0.29
C ARG A 125 -3.01 -10.20 0.40
N ARG A 126 -3.77 -11.04 1.12
CA ARG A 126 -3.26 -12.34 1.60
C ARG A 126 -2.64 -12.97 0.37
N ARG A 127 -1.30 -13.08 0.33
CA ARG A 127 -0.65 -14.06 -0.52
C ARG A 127 -1.43 -15.33 -0.18
N LEU A 128 -2.14 -15.90 -1.16
CA LEU A 128 -2.79 -17.18 -1.01
C LEU A 128 -1.65 -18.17 -0.76
N THR A 129 -1.16 -18.19 0.47
CA THR A 129 -0.17 -19.14 0.91
C THR A 129 -0.89 -20.45 0.76
N ARG A 130 -0.26 -21.29 -0.05
CA ARG A 130 -0.57 -22.67 -0.39
C ARG A 130 -0.64 -23.52 0.88
N SER A 131 -1.59 -23.22 1.76
CA SER A 131 -1.89 -23.92 3.00
C SER A 131 -3.20 -24.69 2.84
N GLU A 132 -3.37 -25.30 1.67
CA GLU A 132 -4.30 -26.41 1.46
C GLU A 132 -3.53 -27.67 1.01
N ARG A 133 -2.45 -27.99 1.73
CA ARG A 133 -1.97 -29.38 1.79
C ARG A 133 -2.10 -29.87 3.22
N HIS A 134 -3.32 -30.22 3.56
CA HIS A 134 -3.59 -31.09 4.69
C HIS A 134 -4.54 -32.20 4.24
N PRO A 135 -4.05 -33.37 3.78
CA PRO A 135 -4.80 -34.58 3.96
C PRO A 135 -4.70 -34.97 5.43
N LYS A 136 -5.82 -34.80 6.15
CA LYS A 136 -6.02 -35.22 7.53
C LYS A 136 -5.63 -36.70 7.69
N SER A 137 -4.65 -36.94 8.56
CA SER A 137 -4.44 -38.25 9.18
C SER A 137 -5.68 -38.62 9.98
N ALA A 138 -6.38 -39.66 9.52
CA ALA A 138 -7.49 -40.26 10.22
C ALA A 138 -6.98 -41.37 11.15
N ARG A 139 -7.01 -41.17 12.47
CA ARG A 139 -7.75 -42.03 13.42
C ARG A 139 -7.46 -41.73 14.90
N ARG A 140 -8.55 -41.32 15.57
CA ARG A 140 -9.16 -41.93 16.76
C ARG A 140 -8.50 -41.75 18.13
N ARG A 141 -9.23 -41.06 19.03
CA ARG A 141 -9.77 -41.51 20.36
C ARG A 141 -10.51 -40.31 20.97
N THR A 142 -11.84 -40.24 20.91
CA THR A 142 -12.85 -40.65 21.93
C THR A 142 -12.75 -39.96 23.30
N GLY A 143 -13.83 -39.23 23.65
CA GLY A 143 -14.13 -38.59 24.94
C GLY A 143 -14.02 -37.06 24.83
N GLY A 144 -15.01 -36.21 25.07
CA GLY A 144 -16.28 -36.31 25.80
C GLY A 144 -16.41 -35.04 26.64
N GLY A 145 -17.51 -34.30 26.52
CA GLY A 145 -17.85 -33.19 27.43
C GLY A 145 -18.14 -31.85 26.72
N GLY A 146 -19.39 -31.41 26.80
CA GLY A 146 -19.88 -30.17 26.20
C GLY A 146 -19.74 -28.92 27.07
N GLY A 147 -19.93 -27.76 26.43
CA GLY A 147 -20.05 -26.43 27.04
C GLY A 147 -20.37 -25.37 25.97
N PRO A 148 -21.14 -24.30 26.29
CA PRO A 148 -22.04 -23.63 25.35
C PRO A 148 -21.40 -22.52 24.50
N ALA A 149 -22.05 -22.25 23.36
CA ALA A 149 -21.67 -21.23 22.38
C ALA A 149 -22.05 -19.80 22.82
N PRO A 150 -21.21 -18.78 22.53
CA PRO A 150 -21.63 -17.39 22.58
C PRO A 150 -22.22 -16.94 21.24
N ALA A 151 -23.19 -16.05 21.36
CA ALA A 151 -24.11 -15.54 20.35
C ALA A 151 -23.43 -14.79 19.19
N ALA A 152 -24.09 -14.85 18.04
CA ALA A 152 -23.78 -14.09 16.83
C ALA A 152 -24.15 -12.60 17.00
N GLU A 153 -23.18 -11.72 16.74
CA GLU A 153 -23.42 -10.30 16.42
C GLU A 153 -23.40 -10.09 14.89
N PRO A 154 -24.15 -9.10 14.38
CA PRO A 154 -24.56 -9.03 12.98
C PRO A 154 -23.58 -8.25 12.06
N ASP A 155 -23.56 -8.66 10.79
CA ASP A 155 -23.20 -7.94 9.57
C ASP A 155 -21.90 -7.12 9.54
N ALA A 156 -20.78 -7.83 9.36
CA ALA A 156 -19.66 -7.30 8.59
C ALA A 156 -19.93 -7.56 7.09
N PRO A 157 -19.79 -6.57 6.19
CA PRO A 157 -19.98 -6.81 4.77
C PRO A 157 -18.92 -7.79 4.28
N GLU A 158 -19.38 -8.79 3.54
CA GLU A 158 -18.57 -9.85 2.96
C GLU A 158 -17.61 -9.23 1.93
N ILE A 159 -16.33 -9.07 2.34
CA ILE A 159 -15.25 -8.62 1.45
C ILE A 159 -15.12 -9.68 0.36
N THR A 160 -15.69 -9.41 -0.80
CA THR A 160 -15.91 -10.39 -1.88
C THR A 160 -14.60 -10.79 -2.57
N GLY A 161 -13.48 -10.11 -2.24
CA GLY A 161 -12.15 -10.42 -2.78
C GLY A 161 -12.02 -10.10 -4.28
N ASP A 162 -13.01 -9.40 -4.84
CA ASP A 162 -13.05 -9.01 -6.24
C ASP A 162 -12.03 -7.88 -6.51
N PRO A 163 -11.05 -8.08 -7.42
CA PRO A 163 -10.09 -7.03 -7.76
C PRO A 163 -10.69 -5.82 -8.47
N THR A 164 -11.96 -5.86 -8.90
CA THR A 164 -12.70 -4.69 -9.44
C THR A 164 -13.48 -3.90 -8.41
N GLU A 165 -13.48 -4.32 -7.14
CA GLU A 165 -14.15 -3.58 -6.07
C GLU A 165 -13.38 -2.28 -5.77
N THR A 166 -13.94 -1.16 -6.22
CA THR A 166 -13.45 0.17 -5.86
C THR A 166 -13.83 0.39 -4.40
N LEU A 167 -12.86 0.26 -3.49
CA LEU A 167 -13.07 0.53 -2.07
C LEU A 167 -13.54 1.97 -1.91
N GLY A 168 -14.81 2.14 -1.54
CA GLY A 168 -15.40 3.46 -1.30
C GLY A 168 -14.58 4.23 -0.26
N LEU A 169 -14.18 5.45 -0.60
CA LEU A 169 -13.42 6.34 0.27
C LEU A 169 -14.31 6.68 1.49
N ARG A 170 -14.01 6.09 2.66
CA ARG A 170 -14.71 6.42 3.90
C ARG A 170 -13.93 7.51 4.64
N SER A 171 -14.43 8.74 4.55
CA SER A 171 -13.96 9.83 5.39
C SER A 171 -14.47 9.63 6.81
N LEU A 172 -13.56 9.38 7.76
CA LEU A 172 -13.88 9.40 9.18
C LEU A 172 -13.56 10.79 9.73
N THR A 173 -14.59 11.57 10.02
CA THR A 173 -14.45 12.83 10.74
C THR A 173 -14.18 12.51 12.21
N LEU A 174 -12.99 12.81 12.70
CA LEU A 174 -12.69 12.71 14.14
C LEU A 174 -13.50 13.78 14.90
N PRO A 175 -14.15 13.43 16.01
CA PRO A 175 -14.86 14.42 16.82
C PRO A 175 -13.86 15.45 17.38
N ALA A 176 -14.22 16.73 17.28
CA ALA A 176 -13.41 17.82 17.79
C ALA A 176 -13.11 17.60 19.27
N ALA A 177 -11.83 17.70 19.64
CA ALA A 177 -11.39 17.64 21.03
C ALA A 177 -12.11 18.74 21.83
N ARG A 178 -12.95 18.35 22.80
CA ARG A 178 -13.50 19.29 23.78
C ARG A 178 -12.34 19.84 24.60
N ARG A 179 -12.12 21.15 24.49
CA ARG A 179 -11.34 21.93 25.45
C ARG A 179 -12.11 22.08 26.76
#